data_AF-A0A7Y7NFS0-F1
#
_entry.id   AF-A0A7Y7NFS0-F1
#
_cell.length_a   1.000
_cell.length_b   1.000
_cell.length_c   1.000
_cell.angle_alpha   90.00
_cell.angle_beta   90.00
_cell.angle_gamma   90.00
#
_symmetry.space_group_name_H-M   'P 1'
#
loop_
_entity.id
_entity.type
_entity.pdbx_description
1 polymer ?
#
loop_
_entity_poly.entity_id
_entity_poly.type
_entity_poly.pdbx_seq_one_letter_code
_entity_poly.pdbx_strand_id
1 'polypeptide(L)'
;MKEHWFFLSNVFRLLANRSLKRFYKFCYQLMMHLKSNADDPFFMDKYNQLLPYYKAFDDAYKEKFGNASQRKGDTRQLNLLLKEMSGSKIHAWDIDIQTKFVSDTPEYTKIFPQGLSPLSLLPIEQRVQYLNTAIEIMSNYPQLSQVHAEMKSFYQALCLARNTQLQKDGNLIESRNEVMQHAYKLSTEIYGVLGEFMTKFKDHPLVIETYFPVNLIRDKRKSTKKPNDTTPE
;
A
#
# COMPACT_ATOMS: atom_id res chain seq x y z
N MET A 1 19.70 5.12 -27.37
CA MET A 1 19.51 5.87 -26.10
C MET A 1 20.62 6.90 -26.05
N LYS A 2 20.33 8.21 -26.00
CA LYS A 2 21.39 9.23 -25.92
C LYS A 2 22.09 9.10 -24.56
N GLU A 3 23.40 8.91 -24.55
CA GLU A 3 24.18 8.93 -23.32
C GLU A 3 24.08 10.32 -22.71
N HIS A 4 23.37 10.43 -21.59
CA HIS A 4 23.25 11.66 -20.84
C HIS A 4 24.41 11.72 -19.84
N TRP A 5 25.06 12.89 -19.74
CA TRP A 5 26.14 13.07 -18.77
C TRP A 5 25.61 12.81 -17.36
N PHE A 6 26.18 11.82 -16.66
CA PHE A 6 25.66 11.33 -15.38
C PHE A 6 25.50 12.46 -14.33
N PHE A 7 26.36 13.47 -14.38
CA PHE A 7 26.31 14.63 -13.47
C PHE A 7 25.10 15.55 -13.68
N LEU A 8 24.38 15.43 -14.80
CA LEU A 8 23.12 16.14 -15.04
C LEU A 8 21.91 15.42 -14.44
N SER A 9 22.12 14.23 -13.85
CA SER A 9 21.04 13.46 -13.23
C SER A 9 20.76 13.95 -11.82
N ASN A 10 19.50 14.30 -11.56
CA ASN A 10 19.03 14.53 -10.19
C ASN A 10 19.03 13.20 -9.41
N VAL A 11 20.10 12.96 -8.66
CA VAL A 11 20.30 11.75 -7.85
C VAL A 11 19.24 11.58 -6.77
N PHE A 12 18.67 12.66 -6.25
CA PHE A 12 17.63 12.64 -5.25
C PHE A 12 16.30 12.19 -5.84
N ARG A 13 16.00 12.59 -7.08
CA ARG A 13 14.85 12.08 -7.83
C ARG A 13 14.98 10.59 -8.10
N LEU A 14 16.17 10.13 -8.46
CA LEU A 14 16.45 8.69 -8.63
C LEU A 14 16.26 7.93 -7.31
N LEU A 15 16.72 8.50 -6.19
CA LEU A 15 16.52 7.91 -4.86
C LEU A 15 15.03 7.83 -4.49
N ALA A 16 14.26 8.90 -4.70
CA ALA A 16 12.82 8.94 -4.46
C ALA A 16 12.07 7.88 -5.27
N ASN A 17 12.39 7.76 -6.57
CA ASN A 17 11.77 6.78 -7.47
C ASN A 17 12.10 5.33 -7.08
N ARG A 18 13.32 5.06 -6.63
CA ARG A 18 13.74 3.71 -6.21
C ARG A 18 13.18 3.32 -4.85
N SER A 19 13.20 4.24 -3.89
CA SER A 19 12.79 3.94 -2.53
C SER A 19 12.39 5.21 -1.78
N LEU A 20 11.08 5.48 -1.73
CA LEU A 20 10.51 6.53 -0.88
C LEU A 20 10.95 6.40 0.58
N LYS A 21 11.11 5.17 1.11
CA LYS A 21 11.61 4.96 2.48
C LYS A 21 13.04 5.47 2.67
N ARG A 22 13.94 5.18 1.72
CA ARG A 22 15.32 5.67 1.78
C ARG A 22 15.37 7.17 1.58
N PHE A 23 14.58 7.69 0.64
CA PHE A 23 14.45 9.12 0.39
C PHE A 23 13.92 9.85 1.64
N TYR A 24 12.90 9.33 2.30
CA TYR A 24 12.39 9.86 3.56
C TYR A 24 13.47 9.95 4.64
N LYS A 25 14.23 8.87 4.84
CA LYS A 25 15.35 8.86 5.80
C LYS A 25 16.43 9.89 5.42
N PHE A 26 16.73 10.01 4.12
CA PHE A 26 17.68 10.99 3.59
C PHE A 26 17.21 12.41 3.91
N CYS A 27 15.96 12.76 3.58
CA CYS A 27 15.40 14.09 3.83
C CYS A 27 15.37 14.42 5.32
N TYR A 28 14.94 13.48 6.16
CA TYR A 28 14.93 13.67 7.61
C TYR A 28 16.34 14.00 8.14
N GLN A 29 17.36 13.23 7.75
CA GLN A 29 18.74 13.48 8.17
C GLN A 29 19.28 14.80 7.62
N LEU A 30 19.02 15.14 6.36
CA LEU A 30 19.42 16.42 5.78
C LEU A 30 18.80 17.60 6.57
N MET A 31 17.51 17.56 6.85
CA MET A 31 16.82 18.61 7.61
C MET A 31 17.39 18.75 9.02
N MET A 32 17.70 17.63 9.69
CA MET A 32 18.39 17.61 10.98
C MET A 32 19.76 18.28 10.89
N HIS A 33 20.58 17.92 9.92
CA HIS A 33 21.91 18.52 9.73
C HIS A 33 21.83 20.03 9.45
N LEU A 34 20.92 20.47 8.58
CA LEU A 34 20.72 21.90 8.32
C LEU A 34 20.28 22.64 9.59
N LYS A 35 19.34 22.07 10.34
CA LYS A 35 18.83 22.70 11.55
C LYS A 35 19.87 22.78 12.68
N SER A 36 20.70 21.74 12.84
CA SER A 36 21.77 21.71 13.84
C SER A 36 22.90 22.70 13.55
N ASN A 37 23.01 23.21 12.32
CA ASN A 37 24.03 24.20 11.93
C ASN A 37 23.40 25.59 11.65
N ALA A 38 22.18 25.83 12.14
CA ALA A 38 21.41 27.04 11.85
C ALA A 38 22.02 28.34 12.41
N ASP A 39 23.07 28.26 13.22
CA ASP A 39 23.83 29.43 13.66
C ASP A 39 24.60 30.09 12.50
N ASP A 40 24.97 29.32 11.47
CA ASP A 40 25.48 29.86 10.21
C ASP A 40 24.28 30.25 9.30
N PRO A 41 24.16 31.53 8.89
CA PRO A 41 23.06 32.02 8.07
C PRO A 41 22.82 31.24 6.78
N PHE A 42 23.88 30.68 6.17
CA PHE A 42 23.75 29.84 4.99
C PHE A 42 22.90 28.60 5.25
N PHE A 43 23.15 27.90 6.36
CA PHE A 43 22.42 26.67 6.70
C PHE A 43 20.98 26.98 7.10
N MET A 44 20.76 28.09 7.83
CA MET A 44 19.42 28.53 8.18
C MET A 44 18.59 28.89 6.93
N ASP A 45 19.20 29.56 5.95
CA ASP A 45 18.54 29.86 4.67
C ASP A 45 18.16 28.57 3.93
N LYS A 46 19.08 27.61 3.80
CA LYS A 46 18.80 26.32 3.15
C LYS A 46 17.73 25.51 3.91
N TYR A 47 17.73 25.55 5.25
CA TYR A 47 16.70 24.93 6.07
C TYR A 47 15.33 25.53 5.78
N ASN A 48 15.22 26.85 5.80
CA ASN A 48 13.96 27.57 5.54
C ASN A 48 13.45 27.34 4.11
N GLN A 49 14.36 27.29 3.13
CA GLN A 49 14.05 26.97 1.74
C GLN A 49 13.42 25.58 1.60
N LEU A 50 13.99 24.55 2.26
CA LEU A 50 13.51 23.17 2.12
C LEU A 50 12.31 22.85 3.02
N LEU A 51 12.13 23.56 4.13
CA LEU A 51 11.12 23.27 5.14
C LEU A 51 9.68 23.10 4.60
N PRO A 52 9.12 24.00 3.76
CA PRO A 52 7.77 23.83 3.25
C PRO A 52 7.61 22.57 2.39
N TYR A 53 8.61 22.26 1.55
CA TYR A 53 8.60 21.06 0.71
C TYR A 53 8.76 19.79 1.53
N TYR A 54 9.62 19.84 2.57
CA TYR A 54 9.81 18.72 3.48
C TYR A 54 8.53 18.40 4.26
N LYS A 55 7.85 19.41 4.82
CA LYS A 55 6.59 19.21 5.54
C LYS A 55 5.51 18.59 4.65
N ALA A 56 5.30 19.15 3.46
CA ALA A 56 4.32 18.61 2.52
C ALA A 56 4.63 17.15 2.12
N PHE A 57 5.90 16.81 1.94
CA PHE A 57 6.31 15.44 1.68
C PHE A 57 6.15 14.51 2.90
N ASP A 58 6.50 14.97 4.11
CA ASP A 58 6.37 14.20 5.36
C ASP A 58 4.91 13.88 5.66
N ASP A 59 4.01 14.85 5.50
CA ASP A 59 2.57 14.67 5.69
C ASP A 59 1.99 13.67 4.68
N ALA A 60 2.28 13.83 3.39
CA ALA A 60 1.84 12.89 2.35
C ALA A 60 2.41 11.47 2.56
N TYR A 61 3.65 11.36 3.06
CA TYR A 61 4.27 10.07 3.37
C TYR A 61 3.58 9.37 4.54
N LYS A 62 3.24 10.12 5.60
CA LYS A 62 2.47 9.61 6.75
C LYS A 62 1.08 9.19 6.35
N GLU A 63 0.39 9.98 5.53
CA GLU A 63 -0.95 9.65 5.03
C GLU A 63 -0.95 8.35 4.25
N LYS A 64 -0.01 8.19 3.29
CA LYS A 64 0.13 6.94 2.55
C LYS A 64 0.35 5.74 3.48
N PHE A 65 1.17 5.89 4.52
CA PHE A 65 1.40 4.82 5.48
C PHE A 65 0.13 4.47 6.30
N GLY A 66 -0.63 5.50 6.69
CA GLY A 66 -1.94 5.35 7.32
C GLY A 66 -2.93 4.60 6.43
N ASN A 67 -3.09 5.02 5.17
CA ASN A 67 -3.97 4.39 4.18
C ASN A 67 -3.58 2.93 3.91
N ALA A 68 -2.28 2.63 3.81
CA ALA A 68 -1.80 1.26 3.64
C ALA A 68 -2.15 0.36 4.85
N SER A 69 -2.07 0.92 6.06
CA SER A 69 -2.40 0.20 7.29
C SER A 69 -3.90 -0.08 7.40
N GLN A 70 -4.74 0.92 7.10
CA GLN A 70 -6.19 0.79 7.07
C GLN A 70 -6.63 -0.28 6.05
N ARG A 71 -6.12 -0.19 4.81
CA ARG A 71 -6.38 -1.18 3.76
C ARG A 71 -6.09 -2.61 4.23
N LYS A 72 -4.97 -2.82 4.93
CA LYS A 72 -4.60 -4.14 5.46
C LYS A 72 -5.59 -4.64 6.51
N GLY A 73 -6.07 -3.74 7.38
CA GLY A 73 -7.13 -4.04 8.34
C GLY A 73 -8.42 -4.46 7.66
N ASP A 74 -8.90 -3.67 6.70
CA ASP A 74 -10.17 -3.92 6.01
C ASP A 74 -10.11 -5.18 5.13
N THR A 75 -8.97 -5.43 4.47
CA THR A 75 -8.73 -6.69 3.74
C THR A 75 -8.79 -7.89 4.69
N ARG A 76 -8.24 -7.76 5.91
CA ARG A 76 -8.32 -8.82 6.91
C ARG A 76 -9.77 -9.05 7.36
N GLN A 77 -10.54 -7.99 7.57
CA GLN A 77 -11.95 -8.10 7.94
C GLN A 77 -12.76 -8.81 6.85
N LEU A 78 -12.58 -8.44 5.58
CA LEU A 78 -13.21 -9.12 4.45
C LEU A 78 -12.82 -10.61 4.40
N ASN A 79 -11.55 -10.94 4.59
CA ASN A 79 -11.08 -12.33 4.61
C ASN A 79 -11.65 -13.14 5.78
N LEU A 80 -11.87 -12.51 6.93
CA LEU A 80 -12.51 -13.18 8.08
C LEU A 80 -13.95 -13.55 7.74
N LEU A 81 -14.73 -12.62 7.16
CA LEU A 81 -16.10 -12.89 6.72
C LEU A 81 -16.12 -13.99 5.65
N LEU A 82 -15.25 -13.91 4.63
CA LEU A 82 -15.19 -14.95 3.60
C LEU A 82 -14.85 -16.33 4.18
N LYS A 83 -13.94 -16.39 5.15
CA LYS A 83 -13.58 -17.63 5.85
C LYS A 83 -14.74 -18.16 6.69
N GLU A 84 -15.44 -17.28 7.40
CA GLU A 84 -16.63 -17.63 8.19
C GLU A 84 -17.75 -18.16 7.30
N MET A 85 -17.95 -17.52 6.14
CA MET A 85 -18.88 -17.96 5.10
C MET A 85 -18.54 -19.37 4.63
N SER A 86 -17.33 -19.58 4.09
CA SER A 86 -16.91 -20.87 3.55
C SER A 86 -16.73 -21.99 4.59
N GLY A 87 -16.72 -21.63 5.87
CA GLY A 87 -16.59 -22.56 6.99
C GLY A 87 -17.95 -22.80 7.64
N SER A 88 -18.16 -22.21 8.81
CA SER A 88 -19.31 -22.51 9.67
C SER A 88 -20.65 -22.08 9.09
N LYS A 89 -20.72 -20.94 8.38
CA LYS A 89 -22.00 -20.36 7.96
C LYS A 89 -22.67 -21.17 6.86
N ILE A 90 -21.94 -21.59 5.82
CA ILE A 90 -22.55 -22.39 4.75
C ILE A 90 -23.15 -23.69 5.30
N HIS A 91 -22.50 -24.35 6.26
CA HIS A 91 -23.01 -25.58 6.84
C HIS A 91 -24.23 -25.35 7.72
N ALA A 92 -24.24 -24.28 8.53
CA ALA A 92 -25.41 -23.92 9.33
C ALA A 92 -26.62 -23.60 8.44
N TRP A 93 -26.42 -22.77 7.40
CA TRP A 93 -27.48 -22.44 6.45
C TRP A 93 -27.99 -23.67 5.70
N ASP A 94 -27.09 -24.59 5.31
CA ASP A 94 -27.47 -25.84 4.66
C ASP A 94 -28.40 -26.67 5.53
N ILE A 95 -28.03 -26.87 6.80
CA ILE A 95 -28.82 -27.65 7.76
C ILE A 95 -30.21 -27.02 7.93
N ASP A 96 -30.28 -25.71 8.17
CA ASP A 96 -31.54 -25.00 8.39
C ASP A 96 -32.46 -25.11 7.18
N ILE A 97 -31.91 -24.99 5.96
CA ILE A 97 -32.67 -25.12 4.72
C ILE A 97 -33.12 -26.57 4.53
N GLN A 98 -32.24 -27.55 4.78
CA GLN A 98 -32.56 -28.97 4.65
C GLN A 98 -33.60 -29.47 5.65
N THR A 99 -33.82 -28.77 6.77
CA THR A 99 -34.95 -29.08 7.67
C THR A 99 -36.33 -28.87 7.02
N LYS A 100 -36.40 -28.08 5.92
CA LYS A 100 -37.63 -27.79 5.17
C LYS A 100 -37.61 -28.37 3.76
N PHE A 101 -36.45 -28.34 3.11
CA PHE A 101 -36.25 -28.78 1.74
C PHE A 101 -34.98 -29.62 1.65
N VAL A 102 -35.15 -30.95 1.65
CA VAL A 102 -34.03 -31.90 1.50
C VAL A 102 -33.28 -31.63 0.20
N SER A 103 -31.98 -31.93 0.15
CA SER A 103 -31.08 -31.54 -0.93
C SER A 103 -31.49 -32.00 -2.33
N ASP A 104 -32.32 -33.04 -2.44
CA ASP A 104 -32.81 -33.61 -3.70
C ASP A 104 -34.17 -33.03 -4.16
N THR A 105 -34.74 -32.08 -3.42
CA THR A 105 -36.01 -31.47 -3.81
C THR A 105 -35.84 -30.39 -4.88
N PRO A 106 -36.88 -30.15 -5.70
CA PRO A 106 -36.90 -29.04 -6.65
C PRO A 106 -36.69 -27.68 -5.99
N GLU A 107 -37.22 -27.47 -4.78
CA GLU A 107 -37.09 -26.22 -4.03
C GLU A 107 -35.64 -25.96 -3.60
N TYR A 108 -34.95 -26.98 -3.06
CA TYR A 108 -33.53 -26.85 -2.72
C TYR A 108 -32.70 -26.55 -3.97
N THR A 109 -32.94 -27.27 -5.06
CA THR A 109 -32.23 -27.09 -6.34
C THR A 109 -32.46 -25.70 -6.92
N LYS A 110 -33.65 -25.10 -6.73
CA LYS A 110 -33.90 -23.71 -7.14
C LYS A 110 -33.05 -22.72 -6.35
N ILE A 111 -32.93 -22.91 -5.04
CA ILE A 111 -32.12 -22.02 -4.18
C ILE A 111 -30.63 -22.19 -4.48
N PHE A 112 -30.17 -23.44 -4.61
CA PHE A 112 -28.77 -23.79 -4.85
C PHE A 112 -28.60 -24.75 -6.04
N PRO A 113 -28.63 -24.25 -7.28
CA PRO A 113 -28.55 -25.10 -8.48
C PRO A 113 -27.22 -25.83 -8.66
N GLN A 114 -26.18 -25.38 -7.94
CA GLN A 114 -24.84 -25.98 -7.94
C GLN A 114 -24.43 -26.41 -6.51
N GLY A 115 -25.42 -26.56 -5.61
CA GLY A 115 -25.17 -26.70 -4.18
C GLY A 115 -24.42 -25.51 -3.60
N LEU A 116 -23.74 -25.72 -2.48
CA LEU A 116 -23.05 -24.64 -1.75
C LEU A 116 -21.59 -24.41 -2.16
N SER A 117 -21.03 -25.29 -2.99
CA SER A 117 -19.65 -25.18 -3.50
C SER A 117 -19.30 -23.81 -4.09
N PRO A 118 -20.20 -23.10 -4.81
CA PRO A 118 -19.92 -21.76 -5.30
C PRO A 118 -19.52 -20.75 -4.21
N LEU A 119 -20.10 -20.86 -3.00
CA LEU A 119 -19.82 -19.96 -1.87
C LEU A 119 -18.41 -20.14 -1.28
N SER A 120 -17.76 -21.28 -1.53
CA SER A 120 -16.42 -21.57 -1.00
C SER A 120 -15.31 -21.56 -2.05
N LEU A 121 -15.65 -21.79 -3.33
CA LEU A 121 -14.64 -22.00 -4.39
C LEU A 121 -14.50 -20.84 -5.37
N LEU A 122 -15.56 -20.08 -5.65
CA LEU A 122 -15.51 -19.06 -6.69
C LEU A 122 -14.70 -17.82 -6.29
N PRO A 123 -14.39 -16.88 -7.21
CA PRO A 123 -13.90 -15.56 -6.84
C PRO A 123 -14.91 -14.78 -5.99
N ILE A 124 -14.45 -13.80 -5.20
CA ILE A 124 -15.26 -13.04 -4.23
C ILE A 124 -16.54 -12.49 -4.88
N GLU A 125 -16.43 -11.86 -6.05
CA GLU A 125 -17.59 -11.28 -6.77
C GLU A 125 -18.67 -12.31 -7.07
N GLN A 126 -18.24 -13.48 -7.53
CA GLN A 126 -19.16 -14.54 -7.89
C GLN A 126 -19.79 -15.16 -6.64
N ARG A 127 -19.06 -15.26 -5.52
CA ARG A 127 -19.63 -15.69 -4.23
C ARG A 127 -20.71 -14.72 -3.74
N VAL A 128 -20.41 -13.41 -3.77
CA VAL A 128 -21.34 -12.35 -3.35
C VAL A 128 -22.61 -12.39 -4.21
N GLN A 129 -22.45 -12.50 -5.54
CA GLN A 129 -23.57 -12.63 -6.46
C GLN A 129 -24.39 -13.89 -6.19
N TYR A 130 -23.72 -15.04 -6.03
CA TYR A 130 -24.39 -16.32 -5.75
C TYR A 130 -25.20 -16.27 -4.45
N LEU A 131 -24.63 -15.70 -3.40
CA LEU A 131 -25.32 -15.50 -2.12
C LEU A 131 -26.55 -14.60 -2.28
N ASN A 132 -26.42 -13.48 -3.01
CA ASN A 132 -27.54 -12.57 -3.25
C ASN A 132 -28.68 -13.27 -4.02
N THR A 133 -28.35 -14.01 -5.07
CA THR A 133 -29.35 -14.76 -5.85
C THR A 133 -30.06 -15.82 -5.00
N ALA A 134 -29.34 -16.55 -4.14
CA ALA A 134 -29.96 -17.50 -3.21
C ALA A 134 -30.94 -16.79 -2.26
N ILE A 135 -30.54 -15.64 -1.68
CA ILE A 135 -31.41 -14.82 -0.81
C ILE A 135 -32.67 -14.37 -1.55
N GLU A 136 -32.54 -13.87 -2.79
CA GLU A 136 -33.67 -13.44 -3.61
C GLU A 136 -34.65 -14.59 -3.88
N ILE A 137 -34.16 -15.78 -4.19
CA ILE A 137 -35.00 -16.95 -4.43
C ILE A 137 -35.70 -17.40 -3.13
N MET A 138 -34.98 -17.38 -2.00
CA MET A 138 -35.50 -17.75 -0.68
C MET A 138 -36.65 -16.86 -0.22
N SER A 139 -36.77 -15.63 -0.74
CA SER A 139 -37.89 -14.73 -0.43
C SER A 139 -39.27 -15.31 -0.81
N ASN A 140 -39.32 -16.26 -1.73
CA ASN A 140 -40.54 -16.96 -2.14
C ASN A 140 -40.96 -18.09 -1.18
N TYR A 141 -40.16 -18.37 -0.14
CA TYR A 141 -40.37 -19.49 0.78
C TYR A 141 -40.48 -19.00 2.23
N PRO A 142 -41.70 -18.63 2.71
CA PRO A 142 -41.91 -18.05 4.05
C PRO A 142 -41.38 -18.93 5.20
N GLN A 143 -41.40 -20.25 5.02
CA GLN A 143 -40.87 -21.23 5.99
C GLN A 143 -39.33 -21.17 6.19
N LEU A 144 -38.61 -20.48 5.31
CA LEU A 144 -37.17 -20.22 5.42
C LEU A 144 -36.87 -18.80 5.94
N SER A 145 -37.88 -18.06 6.43
CA SER A 145 -37.74 -16.65 6.82
C SER A 145 -36.59 -16.36 7.79
N GLN A 146 -36.33 -17.24 8.75
CA GLN A 146 -35.23 -17.08 9.71
C GLN A 146 -33.86 -17.17 9.02
N VAL A 147 -33.54 -18.29 8.36
CA VAL A 147 -32.27 -18.46 7.65
C VAL A 147 -32.09 -17.42 6.52
N HIS A 148 -33.18 -17.02 5.86
CA HIS A 148 -33.18 -15.93 4.90
C HIS A 148 -32.75 -14.59 5.53
N ALA A 149 -33.29 -14.24 6.71
CA ALA A 149 -32.90 -13.03 7.43
C ALA A 149 -31.42 -13.05 7.85
N GLU A 150 -30.93 -14.21 8.31
CA GLU A 150 -29.52 -14.40 8.69
C GLU A 150 -28.57 -14.28 7.50
N MET A 151 -28.87 -14.97 6.39
CA MET A 151 -28.10 -14.87 5.14
C MET A 151 -28.08 -13.44 4.61
N LYS A 152 -29.23 -12.74 4.66
CA LYS A 152 -29.33 -11.33 4.24
C LYS A 152 -28.49 -10.40 5.11
N SER A 153 -28.52 -10.58 6.43
CA SER A 153 -27.68 -9.80 7.34
C SER A 153 -26.19 -10.03 7.08
N PHE A 154 -25.80 -11.30 6.88
CA PHE A 154 -24.42 -11.65 6.55
C PHE A 154 -23.98 -11.06 5.21
N TYR A 155 -24.82 -11.15 4.18
CA TYR A 155 -24.59 -10.55 2.87
C TYR A 155 -24.35 -9.04 2.97
N GLN A 156 -25.17 -8.32 3.77
CA GLN A 156 -24.98 -6.89 4.00
C GLN A 156 -23.63 -6.58 4.66
N ALA A 157 -23.23 -7.36 5.67
CA ALA A 157 -21.92 -7.21 6.32
C ALA A 157 -20.76 -7.47 5.35
N LEU A 158 -20.88 -8.50 4.50
CA LEU A 158 -19.88 -8.83 3.48
C LEU A 158 -19.75 -7.72 2.44
N CYS A 159 -20.87 -7.21 1.92
CA CYS A 159 -20.90 -6.10 0.97
C CYS A 159 -20.32 -4.81 1.56
N LEU A 160 -20.64 -4.49 2.81
CA LEU A 160 -20.07 -3.34 3.50
C LEU A 160 -18.54 -3.47 3.62
N ALA A 161 -18.04 -4.60 4.12
CA ALA A 161 -16.61 -4.84 4.27
C ALA A 161 -15.86 -4.76 2.92
N ARG A 162 -16.47 -5.31 1.86
CA ARG A 162 -15.92 -5.24 0.50
C ARG A 162 -15.88 -3.80 -0.01
N ASN A 163 -16.96 -3.04 0.12
CA ASN A 163 -17.02 -1.65 -0.34
C ASN A 163 -16.03 -0.76 0.41
N THR A 164 -15.88 -0.95 1.72
CA THR A 164 -14.86 -0.26 2.52
C THR A 164 -13.45 -0.59 2.02
N GLN A 165 -13.15 -1.87 1.76
CA GLN A 165 -11.84 -2.28 1.25
C GLN A 165 -11.54 -1.65 -0.12
N LEU A 166 -12.50 -1.62 -1.05
CA LEU A 166 -12.35 -0.99 -2.36
C LEU A 166 -12.13 0.52 -2.26
N GLN A 167 -12.83 1.20 -1.36
CA GLN A 167 -12.61 2.62 -1.10
C GLN A 167 -11.17 2.87 -0.60
N LYS A 168 -10.66 2.04 0.30
CA LYS A 168 -9.25 2.16 0.77
C LYS A 168 -8.24 1.86 -0.31
N ASP A 169 -8.54 0.98 -1.27
CA ASP A 169 -7.69 0.77 -2.44
C ASP A 169 -7.58 2.06 -3.27
N GLY A 170 -8.68 2.77 -3.47
CA GLY A 170 -8.70 4.10 -4.10
C GLY A 170 -7.83 5.12 -3.37
N ASN A 171 -8.07 5.31 -2.06
CA ASN A 171 -7.29 6.26 -1.25
C ASN A 171 -5.79 5.94 -1.23
N LEU A 172 -5.41 4.65 -1.26
CA LEU A 172 -3.99 4.26 -1.32
C LEU A 172 -3.35 4.62 -2.65
N ILE A 173 -4.09 4.54 -3.76
CA ILE A 173 -3.60 4.95 -5.08
C ILE A 173 -3.39 6.47 -5.11
N GLU A 174 -4.35 7.24 -4.61
CA GLU A 174 -4.28 8.70 -4.54
C GLU A 174 -3.10 9.17 -3.70
N SER A 175 -3.01 8.72 -2.44
CA SER A 175 -1.90 9.07 -1.54
C SER A 175 -0.54 8.59 -2.05
N ARG A 176 -0.48 7.51 -2.85
CA ARG A 176 0.76 7.09 -3.54
C ARG A 176 1.18 8.09 -4.61
N ASN A 177 0.24 8.63 -5.37
CA ASN A 177 0.53 9.63 -6.40
C ASN A 177 0.96 10.95 -5.75
N GLU A 178 0.25 11.38 -4.72
CA GLU A 178 0.53 12.61 -3.99
C GLU A 178 1.92 12.60 -3.34
N VAL A 179 2.27 11.53 -2.61
CA VAL A 179 3.62 11.44 -2.01
C VAL A 179 4.73 11.47 -3.06
N MET A 180 4.49 10.90 -4.26
CA MET A 180 5.46 10.93 -5.35
C MET A 180 5.60 12.33 -5.96
N GLN A 181 4.51 13.08 -6.07
CA GLN A 181 4.54 14.48 -6.52
C GLN A 181 5.32 15.37 -5.53
N HIS A 182 5.08 15.22 -4.23
CA HIS A 182 5.83 15.96 -3.21
C HIS A 182 7.29 15.52 -3.14
N ALA A 183 7.58 14.23 -3.28
CA ALA A 183 8.94 13.74 -3.37
C ALA A 183 9.68 14.33 -4.57
N TYR A 184 9.00 14.46 -5.72
CA TYR A 184 9.56 15.10 -6.91
C TYR A 184 9.93 16.57 -6.65
N LYS A 185 9.00 17.37 -6.11
CA LYS A 185 9.24 18.78 -5.76
C LYS A 185 10.41 18.92 -4.79
N LEU A 186 10.37 18.18 -3.68
CA LEU A 186 11.44 18.20 -2.68
C LEU A 186 12.79 17.76 -3.27
N SER A 187 12.83 16.71 -4.10
CA SER A 187 14.06 16.25 -4.73
C SER A 187 14.66 17.28 -5.70
N THR A 188 13.82 18.13 -6.30
CA THR A 188 14.26 19.20 -7.20
C THR A 188 14.90 20.32 -6.39
N GLU A 189 14.28 20.74 -5.29
CA GLU A 189 14.83 21.74 -4.39
C GLU A 189 16.14 21.28 -3.74
N ILE A 190 16.20 20.02 -3.27
CA ILE A 190 17.43 19.44 -2.70
C ILE A 190 18.57 19.46 -3.74
N TYR A 191 18.26 19.25 -5.02
CA TYR A 191 19.26 19.33 -6.09
C TYR A 191 19.79 20.75 -6.29
N GLY A 192 18.92 21.77 -6.21
CA GLY A 192 19.33 23.17 -6.20
C GLY A 192 20.23 23.50 -5.01
N VAL A 193 19.79 23.11 -3.80
CA VAL A 193 20.58 23.29 -2.57
C VAL A 193 21.95 22.61 -2.65
N LEU A 194 22.04 21.41 -3.24
CA LEU A 194 23.34 20.76 -3.46
C LEU A 194 24.27 21.63 -4.32
N GLY A 195 23.76 22.28 -5.37
CA GLY A 195 24.54 23.19 -6.20
C GLY A 195 25.08 24.40 -5.43
N GLU A 196 24.30 24.91 -4.48
CA GLU A 196 24.75 26.00 -3.59
C GLU A 196 25.82 25.52 -2.61
N PHE A 197 25.68 24.32 -2.06
CA PHE A 197 26.72 23.68 -1.24
C PHE A 197 28.02 23.47 -2.04
N MET A 198 27.92 23.02 -3.29
CA MET A 198 29.07 22.89 -4.19
C MET A 198 29.74 24.24 -4.46
N THR A 199 28.97 25.32 -4.49
CA THR A 199 29.50 26.68 -4.66
C THR A 199 30.21 27.17 -3.38
N LYS A 200 29.59 27.00 -2.20
CA LYS A 200 30.16 27.43 -0.91
C LYS A 200 31.42 26.64 -0.55
N PHE A 201 31.43 25.33 -0.80
CA PHE A 201 32.52 24.43 -0.44
C PHE A 201 33.37 24.01 -1.65
N LYS A 202 33.45 24.83 -2.70
CA LYS A 202 34.16 24.50 -3.95
C LYS A 202 35.63 24.09 -3.76
N ASP A 203 36.30 24.70 -2.78
CA ASP A 203 37.71 24.40 -2.47
C ASP A 203 37.87 23.11 -1.64
N HIS A 204 36.80 22.68 -0.96
CA HIS A 204 36.76 21.50 -0.09
C HIS A 204 35.46 20.69 -0.24
N PRO A 205 35.17 20.11 -1.43
CA PRO A 205 33.87 19.52 -1.74
C PRO A 205 33.50 18.32 -0.88
N LEU A 206 34.47 17.62 -0.28
CA LEU A 206 34.23 16.49 0.62
C LEU A 206 33.49 16.88 1.90
N VAL A 207 33.57 18.14 2.33
CA VAL A 207 32.86 18.67 3.50
C VAL A 207 31.34 18.54 3.34
N ILE A 208 30.84 18.50 2.10
CA ILE A 208 29.41 18.34 1.79
C ILE A 208 28.88 16.99 2.30
N GLU A 209 29.71 15.92 2.32
CA GLU A 209 29.30 14.60 2.82
C GLU A 209 28.95 14.59 4.32
N THR A 210 29.41 15.61 5.08
CA THR A 210 29.05 15.79 6.50
C THR A 210 27.58 16.19 6.68
N TYR A 211 27.01 16.87 5.69
CA TYR A 211 25.64 17.39 5.75
C TYR A 211 24.67 16.59 4.89
N PHE A 212 25.15 16.07 3.76
CA PHE A 212 24.37 15.22 2.87
C PHE A 212 24.63 13.75 3.20
N PRO A 213 23.62 12.97 3.61
CA PRO A 213 23.81 11.56 3.95
C PRO A 213 23.98 10.70 2.68
N VAL A 214 25.16 10.79 2.05
CA VAL A 214 25.50 10.15 0.77
C VAL A 214 25.44 8.63 0.86
N ASN A 215 25.65 8.06 2.04
CA ASN A 215 25.47 6.64 2.33
C ASN A 215 24.04 6.14 2.04
N LEU A 216 23.02 7.01 2.10
CA LEU A 216 21.64 6.68 1.76
C LEU A 216 21.35 6.79 0.27
N ILE A 217 22.18 7.53 -0.47
CA ILE A 217 22.12 7.66 -1.94
C ILE A 217 22.85 6.50 -2.62
N ARG A 218 24.04 6.13 -2.12
CA ARG A 218 24.85 5.03 -2.67
C ARG A 218 24.10 3.72 -2.51
N ASP A 219 23.82 3.03 -3.62
CA ASP A 219 23.40 1.63 -3.56
C ASP A 219 24.60 0.81 -3.09
N LYS A 220 24.47 0.14 -1.94
CA LYS A 220 25.34 -0.98 -1.60
C LYS A 220 25.04 -2.10 -2.60
N ARG A 221 25.56 -2.00 -3.82
CA ARG A 221 25.68 -3.19 -4.67
C ARG A 221 26.46 -4.20 -3.84
N LYS A 222 25.87 -5.37 -3.58
CA LYS A 222 26.60 -6.52 -3.04
C LYS A 222 27.84 -6.67 -3.94
N SER A 223 29.05 -6.53 -3.39
CA SER A 223 30.24 -6.91 -4.14
C SER A 223 30.11 -8.40 -4.42
N THR A 224 29.77 -8.75 -5.64
CA THR A 224 29.73 -10.13 -6.10
C THR A 224 31.14 -10.71 -5.94
N LYS A 225 31.25 -11.68 -5.01
CA LYS A 225 32.28 -12.71 -4.82
C LYS A 225 33.66 -12.45 -5.45
N LYS A 226 34.69 -12.41 -4.59
CA LYS A 226 36.07 -12.77 -4.98
C LYS A 226 36.04 -14.10 -5.76
N PRO A 227 36.65 -14.22 -6.94
CA PRO A 227 37.07 -15.51 -7.46
C PRO A 227 38.20 -16.02 -6.59
N ASN A 228 38.12 -17.31 -6.27
CA ASN A 228 39.02 -18.05 -5.42
C ASN A 228 40.47 -17.98 -5.87
N ASP A 229 41.36 -18.13 -4.90
CA ASP A 229 42.65 -18.81 -5.05
C ASP A 229 42.54 -19.96 -6.04
N THR A 230 43.27 -19.86 -7.14
CA THR A 230 43.77 -21.02 -7.86
C THR A 230 45.27 -20.84 -7.95
N THR A 231 45.98 -21.49 -7.03
CA THR A 231 47.36 -21.89 -7.20
C THR A 231 47.49 -22.70 -8.50
N PRO A 232 48.52 -22.45 -9.32
CA PRO A 232 49.07 -23.46 -10.20
C PRO A 232 50.46 -23.89 -9.71
N GLU A 233 50.58 -25.20 -9.53
CA GLU A 233 51.77 -26.09 -9.59
C GLU A 233 53.16 -25.53 -9.31
#